data_AF-A0A0U2WA24-F1
#
_entry.id   AF-A0A0U2WA24-F1
#
_cell.length_a   1.000
_cell.length_b   1.000
_cell.length_c   1.000
_cell.angle_alpha   90.00
_cell.angle_beta   90.00
_cell.angle_gamma   90.00
#
_symmetry.space_group_name_H-M   'P 1'
#
loop_
_entity.id
_entity.type
_entity.pdbx_description
1 polymer ?
#
loop_
_entity_poly.entity_id
_entity_poly.type
_entity_poly.pdbx_seq_one_letter_code
_entity_poly.pdbx_strand_id
1 'polypeptide(L)' 'MHDLKETISRYESTLVRKKNLVKPFHFRKSKGEDLDISEHTRMLILEAEIQQLDEIIEDLKYIVSR' A
#
# COMPACT_ATOMS: atom_id res chain seq x y z
N MET A 1 -2.73 -19.19 15.53
CA MET A 1 -3.43 -17.89 15.65
C MET A 1 -2.52 -16.73 16.02
N HIS A 2 -1.54 -16.89 16.92
CA HIS A 2 -0.58 -15.84 17.27
C HIS A 2 0.23 -15.35 16.05
N ASP A 3 0.78 -16.29 15.27
CA ASP A 3 1.59 -16.00 14.07
C ASP A 3 0.82 -15.24 12.98
N LEU A 4 -0.50 -15.46 12.89
CA LEU A 4 -1.35 -14.81 11.90
C LEU A 4 -1.63 -13.34 12.26
N LYS A 5 -1.83 -13.05 13.55
CA LYS A 5 -1.96 -11.67 14.04
C LYS A 5 -0.67 -10.88 13.84
N GLU A 6 0.48 -11.51 14.09
CA GLU A 6 1.78 -10.89 13.82
C GLU A 6 1.99 -10.63 12.33
N THR A 7 1.63 -11.60 11.47
CA THR A 7 1.69 -11.45 10.01
C THR A 7 0.83 -10.28 9.52
N ILE A 8 -0.41 -10.15 10.00
CA ILE A 8 -1.29 -9.02 9.69
C ILE A 8 -0.61 -7.70 10.09
N SER A 9 -0.08 -7.62 11.31
CA SER A 9 0.59 -6.40 11.80
C SER A 9 1.81 -6.00 10.95
N ARG A 10 2.59 -6.98 10.46
CA ARG A 10 3.72 -6.72 9.55
C ARG A 10 3.24 -6.20 8.19
N TYR A 11 2.15 -6.74 7.64
CA TYR A 11 1.57 -6.25 6.39
C TYR A 11 0.97 -4.85 6.55
N GLU A 12 0.27 -4.56 7.64
CA GLU A 12 -0.24 -3.21 7.95
C GLU A 12 0.91 -2.20 8.07
N SER A 13 2.01 -2.57 8.72
CA SER A 13 3.21 -1.71 8.80
C SER A 13 3.81 -1.44 7.42
N THR A 14 3.85 -2.48 6.55
CA THR A 14 4.34 -2.36 5.17
C THR A 14 3.44 -1.47 4.33
N LEU A 15 2.12 -1.64 4.47
CA LEU A 15 1.09 -0.84 3.82
C LEU A 15 1.23 0.63 4.17
N VAL A 16 1.37 0.98 5.46
CA VAL A 16 1.58 2.36 5.90
C VAL A 16 2.84 2.96 5.26
N ARG A 17 3.93 2.20 5.24
CA ARG A 17 5.18 2.64 4.60
C ARG A 17 4.99 2.91 3.10
N LYS A 18 4.33 2.00 2.36
CA LYS A 18 4.07 2.18 0.92
C LYS A 18 3.11 3.34 0.65
N LYS A 19 2.04 3.50 1.45
CA LYS A 19 1.14 4.67 1.40
C LYS A 19 1.92 5.98 1.61
N ASN A 20 2.92 6.00 2.49
CA ASN A 20 3.78 7.18 2.67
C ASN A 20 4.74 7.41 1.48
N LEU A 21 5.17 6.36 0.78
CA LEU A 21 6.02 6.48 -0.42
C LEU A 21 5.25 6.99 -1.64
N VAL A 22 3.95 6.67 -1.77
CA VAL A 22 3.14 7.10 -2.92
C VAL A 22 2.60 8.53 -2.77
N LYS A 23 2.38 8.98 -1.51
CA LYS A 23 1.85 10.32 -1.17
C LYS A 23 2.52 11.49 -1.91
N PRO A 24 3.87 11.57 -2.01
CA PRO A 24 4.52 12.67 -2.71
C PRO A 24 4.14 12.76 -4.20
N PHE A 25 3.96 11.62 -4.88
CA PHE A 25 3.54 11.60 -6.28
C PHE A 25 2.12 12.14 -6.45
N HIS A 26 1.19 11.71 -5.60
CA HIS A 26 -0.18 12.25 -5.60
C HIS A 26 -0.22 13.75 -5.26
N PHE A 27 0.60 14.18 -4.30
CA PHE A 27 0.70 15.58 -3.93
C PHE A 27 1.14 16.43 -5.12
N ARG A 28 2.22 16.04 -5.81
CA ARG A 28 2.71 16.70 -7.02
C ARG A 28 1.66 16.72 -8.13
N LYS A 29 1.00 15.59 -8.42
CA LYS A 29 -0.12 15.55 -9.38
C LYS A 29 -1.27 16.49 -8.99
N SER A 30 -1.61 16.59 -7.71
CA SER A 30 -2.67 17.51 -7.24
C SER A 30 -2.29 19.00 -7.36
N LYS A 31 -0.99 19.30 -7.46
CA LYS A 31 -0.46 20.63 -7.76
C LYS A 31 -0.37 20.91 -9.26
N GLY A 32 -0.73 19.94 -10.10
CA GLY A 32 -0.60 20.04 -11.56
C GLY A 32 0.83 19.86 -12.06
N GLU A 33 1.71 19.28 -11.25
CA GLU A 33 3.06 18.92 -11.70
C GLU A 33 3.01 17.64 -12.52
N ASP A 34 3.66 17.67 -13.68
CA ASP A 34 3.88 16.46 -14.48
C ASP A 34 4.95 15.59 -13.81
N LEU A 35 4.64 14.30 -13.72
CA LEU A 35 5.60 13.27 -13.35
C LEU A 35 6.31 12.82 -14.61
N ASP A 36 7.63 12.62 -14.54
CA ASP A 36 8.31 11.94 -15.64
C ASP A 36 7.85 10.47 -15.76
N ILE A 37 8.20 9.80 -16.85
CA ILE A 37 7.77 8.42 -17.12
C ILE A 37 8.21 7.47 -16.00
N SER A 38 9.40 7.66 -15.43
CA SER A 38 9.94 6.83 -14.34
C SER A 38 9.16 7.05 -13.05
N GLU A 39 8.90 8.31 -12.71
CA GLU A 39 8.10 8.70 -11.54
C GLU A 39 6.67 8.18 -11.66
N HIS A 40 6.05 8.32 -12.83
CA HIS A 40 4.70 7.83 -13.07
C HIS A 40 4.64 6.30 -12.98
N THR A 41 5.60 5.60 -13.58
CA THR A 41 5.70 4.14 -13.49
C THR A 41 5.87 3.68 -12.04
N ARG A 42 6.73 4.36 -11.27
CA ARG A 42 6.95 4.05 -9.86
C ARG A 42 5.69 4.29 -9.01
N MET A 43 4.95 5.35 -9.30
CA MET A 43 3.67 5.63 -8.65
C MET A 43 2.67 4.51 -8.91
N LEU A 44 2.48 4.09 -10.17
CA LEU A 44 1.55 3.01 -10.54
C LEU A 44 1.91 1.68 -9.88
N ILE A 45 3.21 1.34 -9.82
CA ILE A 45 3.67 0.13 -9.13
C ILE A 45 3.33 0.20 -7.64
N LEU A 46 3.59 1.34 -6.99
CA LEU A 46 3.26 1.52 -5.58
C LEU A 46 1.75 1.42 -5.32
N GLU A 47 0.92 1.98 -6.19
CA GLU A 47 -0.54 1.89 -6.09
C GLU A 47 -1.01 0.43 -6.19
N ALA A 48 -0.49 -0.33 -7.15
CA ALA A 48 -0.83 -1.74 -7.32
C ALA A 48 -0.41 -2.58 -6.10
N GLU A 49 0.80 -2.36 -5.56
CA GLU A 49 1.26 -3.05 -4.36
C GLU A 49 0.45 -2.68 -3.11
N ILE A 50 0.01 -1.42 -2.99
CA ILE A 50 -0.87 -0.98 -1.91
C ILE A 50 -2.20 -1.71 -1.98
N GLN A 51 -2.81 -1.77 -3.17
CA GLN A 51 -4.08 -2.46 -3.38
C GLN A 51 -3.98 -3.94 -3.00
N GLN A 52 -2.94 -4.64 -3.48
CA GLN A 52 -2.72 -6.06 -3.14
C GLN A 52 -2.55 -6.28 -1.63
N LEU A 53 -1.84 -5.37 -0.93
CA LEU A 53 -1.68 -5.47 0.51
C LEU A 53 -2.99 -5.22 1.27
N ASP A 54 -3.78 -4.24 0.85
CA ASP A 54 -5.09 -3.97 1.44
C ASP A 54 -6.00 -5.21 1.32
N GLU A 55 -6.07 -5.82 0.12
CA GLU A 55 -6.85 -7.05 -0.15
C GLU A 55 -6.38 -8.24 0.73
N ILE A 56 -5.08 -8.51 0.78
CA ILE A 56 -4.54 -9.61 1.59
C ILE A 56 -4.81 -9.38 3.08
N ILE A 57 -4.66 -8.15 3.59
CA ILE A 57 -4.93 -7.84 4.99
C ILE A 57 -6.41 -8.08 5.31
N GLU A 58 -7.32 -7.69 4.42
CA GLU A 58 -8.75 -7.92 4.58
C GLU A 58 -9.08 -9.43 4.64
N ASP A 59 -8.58 -10.21 3.68
CA ASP A 59 -8.75 -11.67 3.65
C ASP A 59 -8.25 -12.35 4.93
N LEU A 60 -7.06 -11.95 5.40
CA LEU A 60 -6.48 -12.51 6.62
C LEU A 60 -7.28 -12.11 7.87
N LYS A 61 -7.76 -10.87 7.95
CA LYS A 61 -8.63 -10.41 9.05
C LYS A 61 -9.94 -11.19 9.07
N TYR A 62 -10.52 -11.44 7.90
CA TYR A 62 -11.73 -12.23 7.78
C TYR A 62 -11.52 -13.66 8.31
N ILE A 63 -10.42 -14.32 7.93
CA ILE A 63 -10.06 -15.66 8.42
C ILE A 63 -9.88 -15.68 9.94
N VAL A 64 -9.25 -14.66 10.53
CA VAL A 64 -9.05 -14.56 11.99
C VAL A 64 -10.35 -14.28 12.75
N SER A 65 -11.31 -13.61 12.12
CA SER A 65 -12.59 -13.24 12.73
C SER A 65 -13.64 -14.36 12.74
N ARG A 66 -13.38 -15.47 12.05
CA ARG A 66 -14.18 -16.70 12.05
C ARG A 66 -13.65 -17.70 13.07
#